data_AF-A0AAN8Q7Z6-F1
#
_entry.id   AF-A0AAN8Q7Z6-F1
#
_cell.length_a   1.000
_cell.length_b   1.000
_cell.length_c   1.000
_cell.angle_alpha   90.00
_cell.angle_beta   90.00
_cell.angle_gamma   90.00
#
_symmetry.space_group_name_H-M   'P 1'
#
loop_
_entity.id
_entity.type
_entity.pdbx_description
1 polymer ?
#
loop_
_entity_poly.entity_id
_entity_poly.type
_entity_poly.pdbx_seq_one_letter_code
_entity_poly.pdbx_strand_id
1 'polypeptide(L)'
;MLVKLHLDFSQNKYLFNGVYMRIRMVRTKDTFCLMATNDNFKVVIEKASLFIQRLKLNPSVTVAHASALMKRNAIYPIRRVDVKSFTTPAGNRSLDKDNLFQGQTPRRVIVTFVSNEAFSGSMIKSPFRLQNFDINHISLHEDGEDVSPNL
;
A
#
# COMPACT_ATOMS: atom_id res chain seq x y z
N MET A 1 -19.88 5.68 2.06
CA MET A 1 -18.71 5.06 2.71
C MET A 1 -17.61 6.11 2.81
N LEU A 2 -17.06 6.35 4.00
CA LEU A 2 -15.92 7.25 4.21
C LEU A 2 -14.69 6.40 4.51
N VAL A 3 -13.69 6.43 3.65
CA VAL A 3 -12.47 5.62 3.74
C VAL A 3 -11.28 6.53 3.95
N LYS A 4 -10.43 6.20 4.93
CA LYS A 4 -9.15 6.87 5.09
C LYS A 4 -8.21 6.41 3.99
N LEU A 5 -7.71 7.35 3.19
CA LEU A 5 -6.67 7.05 2.20
C LEU A 5 -5.38 6.66 2.92
N HIS A 6 -4.80 5.52 2.52
CA HIS A 6 -3.47 5.12 2.94
C HIS A 6 -2.45 5.82 2.05
N LEU A 7 -1.81 6.86 2.57
CA LEU A 7 -0.84 7.70 1.86
C LEU A 7 0.47 7.76 2.65
N ASP A 8 1.60 7.90 1.97
CA ASP A 8 2.94 7.97 2.56
C ASP A 8 3.11 9.06 3.64
N PHE A 9 2.33 10.14 3.55
CA PHE A 9 2.30 11.23 4.53
C PHE A 9 1.17 11.09 5.57
N SER A 10 0.56 9.92 5.71
CA SER A 10 -0.44 9.61 6.75
C SER A 10 0.20 9.44 8.13
N GLN A 11 0.98 10.44 8.54
CA GLN A 11 1.67 10.50 9.82
C GLN A 11 0.99 11.49 10.76
N ASN A 12 1.45 11.53 12.02
CA ASN A 12 0.88 12.42 13.05
C ASN A 12 1.29 13.90 12.90
N LYS A 13 1.92 14.27 11.77
CA LYS A 13 2.35 15.65 11.48
C LYS A 13 1.52 16.22 10.35
N TYR A 14 1.00 17.43 10.56
CA TYR A 14 0.37 18.21 9.51
C TYR A 14 1.41 18.73 8.52
N LEU A 15 1.02 18.82 7.25
CA LEU A 15 1.86 19.42 6.22
C LEU A 15 1.85 20.94 6.35
N PHE A 16 3.00 21.57 6.06
CA PHE A 16 3.10 23.01 5.99
C PHE A 16 2.27 23.58 4.84
N ASN A 17 1.85 24.84 5.00
CA ASN A 17 1.18 25.56 3.92
C ASN A 17 2.13 25.76 2.74
N GLY A 18 1.59 25.80 1.52
CA GLY A 18 2.38 26.01 0.30
C GLY A 18 3.06 24.75 -0.25
N VAL A 19 2.83 23.57 0.33
CA VAL A 19 3.29 22.30 -0.26
C VAL A 19 2.33 21.87 -1.37
N TYR A 20 2.82 21.77 -2.60
CA TYR A 20 2.04 21.27 -3.71
C TYR A 20 1.86 19.74 -3.60
N MET A 21 0.62 19.28 -3.73
CA MET A 21 0.28 17.86 -3.65
C MET A 21 -0.61 17.47 -4.82
N ARG A 22 -0.28 16.34 -5.45
CA ARG A 22 -1.09 15.74 -6.50
C ARG A 22 -1.53 14.35 -6.07
N ILE A 23 -2.83 14.16 -5.93
CA ILE A 23 -3.42 12.84 -5.65
C ILE A 23 -4.05 12.35 -6.95
N ARG A 24 -3.65 11.16 -7.41
CA ARG A 24 -4.26 10.47 -8.54
C ARG A 24 -4.96 9.22 -8.02
N MET A 25 -6.27 9.14 -8.22
CA MET A 25 -7.06 7.94 -7.94
C MET A 25 -7.32 7.24 -9.27
N VAL A 26 -6.90 5.99 -9.38
CA VAL A 26 -7.16 5.15 -10.56
C VAL A 26 -8.13 4.06 -10.13
N ARG A 27 -9.23 3.92 -10.87
CA ARG A 27 -10.24 2.91 -10.58
C ARG A 27 -9.81 1.57 -11.15
N THR A 28 -9.91 0.52 -10.33
CA THR A 28 -9.72 -0.85 -10.80
C THR A 28 -10.93 -1.31 -11.65
N LYS A 29 -10.76 -2.36 -12.45
CA LYS A 29 -11.81 -2.97 -13.27
C LYS A 29 -12.96 -3.49 -12.39
N ASP A 30 -14.18 -3.51 -12.93
CA ASP A 30 -15.36 -4.02 -12.22
C ASP A 30 -15.18 -5.48 -11.77
N THR A 31 -14.53 -6.29 -12.60
CA THR A 31 -14.21 -7.70 -12.32
C THR A 31 -13.32 -7.91 -11.09
N PHE A 32 -12.60 -6.88 -10.64
CA PHE A 32 -11.81 -6.95 -9.42
C PHE A 32 -12.59 -6.48 -8.19
N CYS A 33 -13.47 -5.50 -8.37
CA CYS A 33 -14.17 -4.80 -7.28
C CYS A 33 -15.44 -5.51 -6.82
N LEU A 34 -16.03 -6.36 -7.68
CA LEU A 34 -17.30 -7.01 -7.44
C LEU A 34 -17.13 -8.51 -7.24
N MET A 35 -17.98 -9.08 -6.37
CA MET A 35 -18.22 -10.51 -6.32
C MET A 35 -19.66 -10.78 -6.71
N ALA A 36 -19.86 -11.58 -7.74
CA ALA A 36 -21.16 -11.96 -8.25
C ALA A 36 -21.11 -13.38 -8.82
N THR A 37 -22.25 -14.07 -8.83
CA THR A 37 -22.38 -15.36 -9.51
C THR A 37 -22.50 -15.23 -11.03
N ASN A 38 -22.86 -14.03 -11.54
CA ASN A 38 -23.06 -13.72 -12.95
C ASN A 38 -22.34 -12.41 -13.33
N ASP A 39 -21.93 -12.27 -14.60
CA ASP A 39 -21.05 -11.18 -15.08
C ASP A 39 -21.74 -9.86 -15.46
N ASN A 40 -23.02 -9.67 -15.12
CA ASN A 40 -23.80 -8.51 -15.60
C ASN A 40 -23.74 -7.27 -14.70
N PHE A 41 -22.84 -7.24 -13.72
CA PHE A 41 -22.77 -6.14 -12.76
C PHE A 41 -21.60 -5.20 -13.06
N LYS A 42 -21.87 -3.90 -12.97
CA LYS A 42 -20.86 -2.85 -13.07
C LYS A 42 -20.97 -1.91 -11.89
N VAL A 43 -19.85 -1.41 -11.41
CA VAL A 43 -19.83 -0.33 -10.41
C VAL A 43 -19.87 0.99 -11.15
N VAL A 44 -20.77 1.89 -10.75
CA VAL A 44 -20.79 3.28 -11.22
C VAL A 44 -20.49 4.18 -10.03
N ILE A 45 -19.50 5.06 -10.17
CA ILE A 45 -19.20 6.08 -9.17
C ILE A 45 -20.00 7.32 -9.55
N GLU A 46 -21.12 7.56 -8.86
CA GLU A 46 -21.96 8.73 -9.12
C GLU A 46 -21.35 10.02 -8.56
N LYS A 47 -20.73 9.92 -7.38
CA LYS A 47 -20.08 11.05 -6.72
C LYS A 47 -18.87 10.57 -5.92
N ALA A 48 -17.75 11.27 -6.08
CA ALA A 48 -16.57 11.13 -5.23
C ALA A 48 -16.26 12.49 -4.59
N SER A 49 -15.89 12.49 -3.32
CA SER A 49 -15.52 13.71 -2.60
C SER A 49 -14.36 13.39 -1.66
N LEU A 50 -13.35 14.26 -1.68
CA LEU A 50 -12.18 14.15 -0.82
C LEU A 50 -12.28 15.20 0.29
N PHE A 51 -12.30 14.74 1.54
CA PHE A 51 -12.29 15.59 2.71
C PHE A 51 -10.87 15.66 3.27
N ILE A 52 -10.33 16.86 3.41
CA ILE A 52 -8.98 17.10 3.93
C ILE A 52 -9.10 17.92 5.22
N GLN A 53 -8.40 17.49 6.27
CA GLN A 53 -8.31 18.25 7.50
C GLN A 53 -7.32 19.41 7.32
N ARG A 54 -7.81 20.64 7.48
CA ARG A 54 -6.98 21.85 7.50
C ARG A 54 -7.05 22.49 8.89
N LEU A 55 -5.89 22.84 9.45
CA LEU A 55 -5.81 23.55 10.71
C LEU A 55 -5.61 25.05 10.47
N LYS A 56 -6.33 25.88 11.22
CA LYS A 56 -6.09 27.32 11.31
C LYS A 56 -5.20 27.57 12.52
N LEU A 57 -3.97 28.02 12.29
CA LEU A 57 -3.01 28.33 13.34
C LEU A 57 -3.15 29.78 13.81
N ASN A 58 -2.74 30.04 15.05
CA ASN A 58 -2.54 31.41 15.52
C ASN A 58 -1.43 32.08 14.68
N PRO A 59 -1.56 33.36 14.28
CA PRO A 59 -0.52 34.10 13.58
C PRO A 59 0.88 33.98 14.21
N SER A 60 1.00 34.01 15.54
CA SER A 60 2.30 33.89 16.23
C SER A 60 3.02 32.58 15.93
N VAL A 61 2.28 31.47 15.91
CA VAL A 61 2.80 30.13 15.58
C VAL A 61 3.24 30.06 14.10
N THR A 62 2.52 30.76 13.22
CA THR A 62 2.84 30.80 11.79
C THR A 62 4.16 31.53 11.54
N VAL A 63 4.38 32.67 12.20
CA VAL A 63 5.64 33.43 12.13
C VAL A 63 6.80 32.63 12.74
N ALA A 64 6.56 31.94 13.86
CA ALA A 64 7.56 31.08 14.48
C ALA A 64 7.97 29.92 13.56
N HIS A 65 7.00 29.28 12.88
CA HIS A 65 7.30 28.24 11.89
C HIS A 65 8.10 28.79 10.70
N ALA A 66 7.73 29.94 10.14
CA ALA A 66 8.49 30.56 9.05
C ALA A 66 9.95 30.84 9.45
N SER A 67 10.15 31.39 10.66
CA SER A 67 11.49 31.67 11.20
C SER A 67 12.28 30.39 11.46
N ALA A 68 11.63 29.32 11.92
CA ALA A 68 12.27 28.03 12.13
C ALA A 68 12.66 27.36 10.79
N LEU A 69 11.82 27.49 9.76
CA LEU A 69 12.08 26.94 8.43
C LEU A 69 13.24 27.63 7.70
N MET A 70 13.53 28.90 8.03
CA MET A 70 14.75 29.57 7.55
C MET A 70 16.03 28.97 8.15
N LYS A 71 15.95 28.35 9.33
CA LYS A 71 17.11 27.78 10.05
C LYS A 71 17.27 26.29 9.82
N ARG A 72 16.16 25.56 9.67
CA ARG A 72 16.16 24.09 9.53
C ARG A 72 15.00 23.59 8.68
N ASN A 73 15.26 22.53 7.94
CA ASN A 73 14.24 21.89 7.12
C ASN A 73 13.20 21.16 7.98
N ALA A 74 11.96 21.10 7.45
CA ALA A 74 10.91 20.27 8.00
C ALA A 74 11.19 18.79 7.71
N ILE A 75 11.24 17.96 8.76
CA ILE A 75 11.47 16.52 8.61
C ILE A 75 10.16 15.75 8.76
N TYR A 76 9.76 15.09 7.69
CA TYR A 76 8.60 14.22 7.60
C TYR A 76 9.07 12.78 7.36
N PRO A 77 9.12 11.93 8.40
CA PRO A 77 9.41 10.52 8.23
C PRO A 77 8.33 9.87 7.38
N ILE A 78 8.72 9.10 6.38
CA ILE A 78 7.80 8.37 5.50
C ILE A 78 7.99 6.89 5.75
N ARG A 79 6.87 6.16 5.91
CA ARG A 79 6.85 4.69 5.85
C ARG A 79 6.32 4.29 4.48
N ARG A 80 7.22 3.80 3.62
CA ARG A 80 6.85 3.29 2.31
C ARG A 80 6.34 1.86 2.42
N VAL A 81 5.34 1.55 1.60
CA VAL A 81 4.88 0.19 1.36
C VAL A 81 5.20 -0.13 -0.10
N ASP A 82 5.96 -1.19 -0.32
CA ASP A 82 6.28 -1.71 -1.65
C ASP A 82 5.64 -3.10 -1.81
N VAL A 83 5.02 -3.33 -2.96
CA VAL A 83 4.29 -4.57 -3.26
C VAL A 83 4.88 -5.17 -4.52
N LYS A 84 5.48 -6.35 -4.38
CA LYS A 84 6.03 -7.13 -5.49
C LYS A 84 5.17 -8.37 -5.69
N SER A 85 4.72 -8.57 -6.92
CA SER A 85 3.88 -9.71 -7.30
C SER A 85 4.67 -10.65 -8.19
N PHE A 86 4.59 -11.95 -7.91
CA PHE A 86 5.23 -13.00 -8.68
C PHE A 86 4.19 -14.05 -9.06
N THR A 87 4.28 -14.57 -10.28
CA THR A 87 3.42 -15.65 -10.75
C THR A 87 4.21 -16.95 -10.78
N THR A 88 3.64 -17.99 -10.17
CA THR A 88 4.21 -19.34 -10.17
C THR A 88 3.32 -20.26 -10.99
N PRO A 89 3.84 -20.94 -12.03
CA PRO A 89 3.11 -21.95 -12.78
C PRO A 89 2.67 -23.13 -11.89
N ALA A 90 1.54 -23.75 -12.25
CA ALA A 90 1.07 -24.95 -11.58
C ALA A 90 2.10 -26.10 -11.75
N GLY A 91 2.27 -26.89 -10.69
CA GLY A 91 3.21 -28.02 -10.67
C GLY A 91 4.62 -27.67 -10.16
N ASN A 92 4.97 -26.39 -10.06
CA ASN A 92 6.22 -25.97 -9.44
C ASN A 92 6.14 -26.16 -7.92
N ARG A 93 7.17 -26.78 -7.35
CA ARG A 93 7.27 -27.07 -5.90
C ARG A 93 8.15 -26.08 -5.13
N SER A 94 8.98 -25.31 -5.84
CA SER A 94 9.88 -24.31 -5.26
C SER A 94 9.84 -23.03 -6.08
N LEU A 95 10.04 -21.91 -5.40
CA LEU A 95 10.17 -20.58 -5.99
C LEU A 95 11.19 -19.80 -5.18
N ASP A 96 12.31 -19.49 -5.81
CA ASP A 96 13.35 -18.64 -5.23
C ASP A 96 13.32 -17.27 -5.92
N LYS A 97 13.36 -16.21 -5.11
CA LYS A 97 13.36 -14.82 -5.57
C LYS A 97 14.43 -14.04 -4.83
N ASP A 98 15.50 -13.76 -5.56
CA ASP A 98 16.61 -12.95 -5.07
C ASP A 98 16.33 -11.46 -5.24
N ASN A 99 17.04 -10.64 -4.46
CA ASN A 99 17.00 -9.18 -4.55
C ASN A 99 15.57 -8.61 -4.43
N LEU A 100 14.77 -9.20 -3.54
CA LEU A 100 13.39 -8.79 -3.29
C LEU A 100 13.27 -7.32 -2.92
N PHE A 101 14.28 -6.71 -2.29
CA PHE A 101 14.34 -5.27 -2.05
C PHE A 101 15.77 -4.80 -2.29
N GLN A 102 15.93 -3.70 -3.05
CA GLN A 102 17.23 -3.10 -3.31
C GLN A 102 17.34 -1.80 -2.51
N GLY A 103 18.41 -1.65 -1.73
CA GLY A 103 18.68 -0.47 -0.91
C GLY A 103 18.09 -0.56 0.50
N GLN A 104 16.85 -0.11 0.69
CA GLN A 104 16.24 -0.08 2.03
C GLN A 104 15.66 -1.45 2.41
N THR A 105 16.18 -2.05 3.48
CA THR A 105 15.57 -3.26 4.07
C THR A 105 14.19 -2.92 4.67
N PRO A 106 13.14 -3.65 4.31
CA PRO A 106 11.83 -3.47 4.92
C PRO A 106 11.84 -3.90 6.39
N ARG A 107 11.17 -3.13 7.25
CA ARG A 107 10.97 -3.50 8.66
C ARG A 107 9.96 -4.64 8.86
N ARG A 108 9.17 -4.95 7.83
CA ARG A 108 8.14 -5.98 7.87
C ARG A 108 7.91 -6.49 6.46
N VAL A 109 7.97 -7.81 6.31
CA VAL A 109 7.60 -8.50 5.08
C VAL A 109 6.29 -9.24 5.34
N ILE A 110 5.34 -9.12 4.43
CA ILE A 110 4.09 -9.89 4.45
C ILE A 110 4.06 -10.66 3.13
N VAL A 111 4.01 -11.97 3.23
CA VAL A 111 3.89 -12.86 2.06
C VAL A 111 2.46 -13.35 2.01
N THR A 112 1.81 -13.18 0.86
CA THR A 112 0.44 -13.64 0.62
C THR A 112 0.36 -14.35 -0.71
N PHE A 113 -0.52 -15.33 -0.80
CA PHE A 113 -0.77 -16.06 -2.04
C PHE A 113 -2.24 -15.99 -2.39
N VAL A 114 -2.49 -15.87 -3.69
CA VAL A 114 -3.82 -15.81 -4.28
C VAL A 114 -3.75 -16.43 -5.67
N SER A 115 -4.87 -16.96 -6.16
CA SER A 115 -4.89 -17.52 -7.51
C SER A 115 -4.72 -16.40 -8.54
N ASN A 116 -4.05 -16.69 -9.67
CA ASN A 116 -3.80 -15.70 -10.71
C ASN A 116 -5.10 -15.09 -11.28
N GLU A 117 -6.16 -15.88 -11.35
CA GLU A 117 -7.48 -15.43 -11.79
C GLU A 117 -8.09 -14.40 -10.83
N ALA A 118 -7.98 -14.62 -9.51
CA ALA A 118 -8.43 -13.67 -8.51
C ALA A 118 -7.55 -12.40 -8.50
N PHE A 119 -6.23 -12.55 -8.64
CA PHE A 119 -5.29 -11.42 -8.73
C PHE A 119 -5.57 -10.51 -9.93
N SER A 120 -5.81 -11.10 -11.10
CA SER A 120 -6.09 -10.37 -12.35
C SER A 120 -7.51 -9.77 -12.39
N GLY A 121 -8.39 -10.24 -11.50
CA GLY A 121 -9.79 -9.84 -11.36
C GLY A 121 -10.75 -10.88 -11.94
N SER A 122 -11.63 -11.40 -11.08
CA SER A 122 -12.69 -12.34 -11.41
C SER A 122 -13.94 -12.00 -10.61
N MET A 123 -15.12 -11.99 -11.25
CA MET A 123 -16.38 -11.75 -10.53
C MET A 123 -16.70 -12.86 -9.54
N ILE A 124 -16.17 -14.07 -9.75
CA ILE A 124 -16.50 -15.25 -8.93
C ILE A 124 -15.41 -15.48 -7.85
N LYS A 125 -14.20 -14.96 -8.04
CA LYS A 125 -13.07 -15.14 -7.12
C LYS A 125 -12.57 -13.82 -6.53
N SER A 126 -12.36 -13.80 -5.22
CA SER A 126 -11.89 -12.60 -4.52
C SER A 126 -10.36 -12.51 -4.49
N PRO A 127 -9.75 -11.36 -4.84
CA PRO A 127 -8.33 -11.10 -4.62
C PRO A 127 -7.97 -11.05 -3.13
N PHE A 128 -8.95 -10.88 -2.24
CA PHE A 128 -8.76 -10.84 -0.79
C PHE A 128 -8.91 -12.20 -0.11
N ARG A 129 -9.25 -13.26 -0.88
CA ARG A 129 -9.28 -14.63 -0.38
C ARG A 129 -7.90 -15.25 -0.53
N LEU A 130 -7.06 -14.97 0.46
CA LEU A 130 -5.71 -15.52 0.56
C LEU A 130 -5.79 -17.03 0.86
N GLN A 131 -4.91 -17.79 0.22
CA GLN A 131 -4.82 -19.25 0.35
C GLN A 131 -3.36 -19.63 0.58
N ASN A 132 -3.11 -20.77 1.22
CA ASN A 132 -1.75 -21.28 1.44
C ASN A 132 -1.22 -22.11 0.26
N PHE A 133 -2.09 -22.66 -0.60
CA PHE A 133 -1.73 -23.56 -1.70
C PHE A 133 -0.81 -24.71 -1.29
N ASP A 134 -1.05 -25.28 -0.11
CA ASP A 134 -0.28 -26.40 0.46
C ASP A 134 1.24 -26.14 0.57
N ILE A 135 1.62 -24.87 0.72
CA ILE A 135 3.00 -24.48 1.00
C ILE A 135 3.38 -24.95 2.40
N ASN A 136 4.44 -25.76 2.47
CA ASN A 136 4.94 -26.33 3.73
C ASN A 136 6.20 -25.63 4.26
N HIS A 137 6.86 -24.77 3.46
CA HIS A 137 8.09 -24.09 3.84
C HIS A 137 8.19 -22.71 3.17
N ILE A 138 8.59 -21.70 3.95
CA ILE A 138 8.94 -20.35 3.49
C ILE A 138 10.15 -19.88 4.30
N SER A 139 11.19 -19.42 3.61
CA SER A 139 12.38 -18.81 4.21
C SER A 139 12.60 -17.41 3.63
N LEU A 140 13.06 -16.48 4.47
CA LEU A 140 13.45 -15.14 4.08
C LEU A 140 14.91 -14.95 4.49
N HIS A 141 15.75 -14.49 3.56
CA HIS A 141 17.16 -14.26 3.83
C HIS A 141 17.47 -12.76 3.76
N GLU A 142 18.27 -12.26 4.70
CA GLU A 142 18.84 -10.92 4.69
C GLU A 142 20.37 -11.06 4.68
N ASP A 143 21.03 -10.48 3.68
CA ASP A 143 22.50 -10.53 3.51
C ASP A 143 23.13 -11.95 3.57
N GLY A 144 22.36 -12.96 3.18
CA GLY A 144 22.78 -14.37 3.16
C GLY A 144 22.47 -15.16 4.44
N GLU A 145 21.88 -14.53 5.45
CA GLU A 145 21.46 -15.18 6.69
C GLU A 145 19.94 -15.36 6.76
N ASP A 146 19.49 -16.47 7.35
CA ASP A 146 18.08 -16.75 7.58
C ASP A 146 17.47 -15.76 8.60
N VAL A 147 16.42 -15.06 8.19
CA VAL A 147 15.64 -14.20 9.07
C VAL A 147 14.61 -15.05 9.80
N SER A 148 14.85 -15.31 11.09
CA SER A 148 13.88 -15.99 11.93
C SER A 148 12.63 -15.13 12.13
N PRO A 149 11.41 -15.66 11.92
CA PRO A 149 10.19 -14.92 12.21
C PRO A 149 10.09 -14.64 13.72
N ASN A 150 10.07 -13.36 14.09
CA ASN A 150 9.68 -12.95 15.44
C ASN A 150 8.16 -13.16 15.58
N LEU A 151 7.75 -14.30 16.14
CA LEU A 151 6.35 -14.60 16.48
C LEU A 151 5.94 -13.86 17.76
#